data_AF-A0A356V1X0-F1
#
_entry.id   AF-A0A356V1X0-F1
#
_cell.length_a   1.000
_cell.length_b   1.000
_cell.length_c   1.000
_cell.angle_alpha   90.00
_cell.angle_beta   90.00
_cell.angle_gamma   90.00
#
_symmetry.space_group_name_H-M   'P 1'
#
loop_
_entity.id
_entity.type
_entity.pdbx_description
1 polymer ?
#
loop_
_entity_poly.entity_id
_entity_poly.type
_entity_poly.pdbx_seq_one_letter_code
_entity_poly.pdbx_strand_id
1 'polypeptide(L)'
;QKAHRQLASLNKTPVDNDRCEPGMIYNRQIGNCYAASLYLSLISMLENTEQDLSGRAVGLFSYGSGSVAEFLSGVVQPGYQAHLYKNYHQDLLTDRTALDYDDYLTLWHAPDPQDGQLVEIPAAARGRYRLAKIDEHKRHYIDTKA
;
A
#
# COMPACT_ATOMS: atom_id res chain seq x y z
N GLN A 1 -11.70 6.25 10.56
CA GLN A 1 -12.60 6.66 9.47
C GLN A 1 -13.08 8.10 9.72
N LYS A 2 -12.51 9.14 9.08
CA LYS A 2 -12.90 10.55 9.34
C LYS A 2 -13.16 11.38 8.07
N ALA A 3 -12.28 11.33 7.06
CA ALA A 3 -12.34 12.24 5.91
C ALA A 3 -13.63 12.13 5.05
N HIS A 4 -14.03 10.93 4.62
CA HIS A 4 -15.22 10.77 3.77
C HIS A 4 -16.54 11.15 4.48
N ARG A 5 -16.65 10.94 5.79
CA ARG A 5 -17.82 11.37 6.58
C ARG A 5 -17.90 12.89 6.66
N GLN A 6 -16.76 13.54 6.86
CA GLN A 6 -16.68 15.00 6.87
C GLN A 6 -17.02 15.58 5.49
N LEU A 7 -16.52 14.97 4.41
CA LEU A 7 -16.86 15.37 3.04
C LEU A 7 -18.36 15.19 2.74
N ALA A 8 -18.95 14.06 3.12
CA ALA A 8 -20.37 13.79 2.95
C ALA A 8 -21.23 14.80 3.73
N SER A 9 -20.85 15.10 4.98
CA SER A 9 -21.51 16.10 5.82
C SER A 9 -21.44 17.50 5.22
N LEU A 10 -20.26 17.93 4.74
CA LEU A 10 -20.09 19.23 4.08
C LEU A 10 -20.95 19.36 2.81
N ASN A 11 -21.13 18.26 2.08
CA ASN A 11 -21.94 18.20 0.87
C ASN A 11 -23.40 17.80 1.11
N LYS A 12 -23.86 17.74 2.37
CA LYS A 12 -25.24 17.36 2.74
C LYS A 12 -25.72 16.06 2.08
N THR A 13 -24.79 15.12 1.89
CA THR A 13 -25.03 13.84 1.23
C THR A 13 -24.88 12.73 2.28
N PRO A 14 -25.69 11.66 2.25
CA PRO A 14 -25.49 10.53 3.15
C PRO A 14 -24.12 9.88 2.92
N VAL A 15 -23.55 9.32 3.98
CA VAL A 15 -22.34 8.51 3.87
C VAL A 15 -22.71 7.18 3.22
N ASP A 16 -22.13 6.94 2.04
CA ASP A 16 -22.21 5.66 1.36
C ASP A 16 -20.93 4.86 1.66
N ASN A 17 -21.02 3.99 2.66
CA ASN A 17 -19.89 3.15 3.06
C ASN A 17 -19.57 2.10 1.98
N ASP A 18 -20.56 1.62 1.24
CA ASP A 18 -20.38 0.57 0.23
C ASP A 18 -19.45 1.04 -0.90
N ARG A 19 -19.39 2.35 -1.16
CA ARG A 19 -18.47 2.95 -2.13
C ARG A 19 -17.04 3.14 -1.62
N CYS A 20 -16.84 3.23 -0.32
CA CYS A 20 -15.56 3.63 0.28
C CYS A 20 -14.85 2.46 0.97
N GLU A 21 -15.60 1.57 1.60
CA GLU A 21 -15.06 0.49 2.42
C GLU A 21 -14.26 -0.56 1.63
N PRO A 22 -14.67 -0.97 0.40
CA PRO A 22 -13.88 -1.89 -0.41
C PRO A 22 -12.45 -1.36 -0.67
N GLY A 23 -12.30 -0.04 -0.84
CA GLY A 23 -10.99 0.60 -1.01
C GLY A 23 -10.12 0.60 0.25
N MET A 24 -10.69 0.43 1.44
CA MET A 24 -9.94 0.52 2.70
C MET A 24 -9.38 -0.82 3.19
N ILE A 25 -9.77 -1.96 2.58
CA ILE A 25 -9.44 -3.28 3.10
C ILE A 25 -7.93 -3.53 3.11
N TYR A 26 -7.22 -3.22 2.02
CA TYR A 26 -5.77 -3.41 1.99
C TYR A 26 -5.01 -2.37 2.82
N ASN A 27 -5.45 -1.11 2.83
CA ASN A 27 -4.84 -0.09 3.69
C ASN A 27 -4.97 -0.42 5.18
N ARG A 28 -6.05 -1.08 5.63
CA ARG A 28 -6.19 -1.53 7.03
C ARG A 28 -5.18 -2.63 7.41
N GLN A 29 -4.75 -3.43 6.44
CA GLN A 29 -3.80 -4.52 6.65
C GLN A 29 -2.34 -4.10 6.51
N ILE A 30 -2.06 -3.06 5.72
CA ILE A 30 -0.69 -2.60 5.40
C ILE A 30 -0.33 -1.32 6.17
N GLY A 31 -1.29 -0.45 6.47
CA GLY A 31 -1.05 0.88 7.02
C GLY A 31 -0.83 1.93 5.94
N ASN A 32 -0.17 3.03 6.32
CA ASN A 32 0.10 4.14 5.41
C ASN A 32 1.40 3.88 4.60
N CYS A 33 1.29 3.88 3.28
CA CYS A 33 2.42 3.75 2.34
C CYS A 33 2.68 5.05 1.56
N TYR A 34 2.34 6.21 2.14
CA TYR A 34 2.48 7.53 1.52
C TYR A 34 1.91 7.58 0.10
N ALA A 35 2.74 7.85 -0.90
CA ALA A 35 2.34 7.98 -2.30
C ALA A 35 1.61 6.73 -2.84
N ALA A 36 1.92 5.54 -2.31
CA ALA A 36 1.28 4.30 -2.74
C ALA A 36 -0.11 4.08 -2.11
N SER A 37 -0.46 4.81 -1.04
CA SER A 37 -1.71 4.59 -0.29
C SER A 37 -2.97 4.73 -1.15
N LEU A 38 -2.98 5.67 -2.10
CA LEU A 38 -4.10 5.89 -3.02
C LEU A 38 -4.27 4.72 -4.00
N TYR A 39 -3.17 4.25 -4.59
CA TYR A 39 -3.20 3.15 -5.55
C TYR A 39 -3.50 1.81 -4.87
N LEU A 40 -3.02 1.62 -3.64
CA LEU A 40 -3.42 0.47 -2.82
C LEU A 40 -4.94 0.48 -2.56
N SER A 41 -5.51 1.67 -2.31
CA SER A 41 -6.95 1.82 -2.15
C SER A 41 -7.70 1.54 -3.46
N LEU A 42 -7.16 1.93 -4.61
CA LEU A 42 -7.75 1.62 -5.92
C LEU A 42 -7.78 0.11 -6.17
N ILE A 43 -6.65 -0.59 -5.97
CA ILE A 43 -6.55 -2.04 -6.12
C ILE A 43 -7.53 -2.73 -5.18
N SER A 44 -7.52 -2.34 -3.89
CA SER A 44 -8.43 -2.87 -2.88
C SER A 44 -9.90 -2.71 -3.29
N MET A 45 -10.29 -1.55 -3.81
CA MET A 45 -11.65 -1.29 -4.25
C MET A 45 -12.04 -2.20 -5.42
N LEU A 46 -11.19 -2.31 -6.44
CA LEU A 46 -11.45 -3.14 -7.62
C LEU A 46 -11.56 -4.64 -7.26
N GLU A 47 -10.77 -5.12 -6.30
CA GLU A 47 -10.72 -6.53 -5.92
C GLU A 47 -11.74 -6.96 -4.86
N ASN A 48 -12.27 -6.02 -4.08
CA ASN A 48 -13.15 -6.32 -2.93
C ASN A 48 -14.57 -5.74 -3.03
N THR A 49 -14.91 -5.01 -4.08
CA THR A 49 -16.30 -4.62 -4.34
C THR A 49 -17.12 -5.83 -4.82
N GLU A 50 -18.38 -5.93 -4.38
CA GLU A 50 -19.34 -6.89 -4.94
C GLU A 50 -20.04 -6.33 -6.20
N GLN A 51 -19.92 -5.03 -6.45
CA GLN A 51 -20.55 -4.37 -7.58
C GLN A 51 -19.67 -4.44 -8.82
N ASP A 52 -20.26 -4.76 -9.98
CA ASP A 52 -19.58 -4.57 -11.26
C ASP A 52 -19.38 -3.07 -11.54
N LEU A 53 -18.11 -2.68 -11.66
CA LEU A 53 -17.71 -1.31 -11.93
C LEU A 53 -17.56 -1.01 -13.42
N SER A 54 -17.81 -1.96 -14.33
CA SER A 54 -17.73 -1.74 -15.78
C SER A 54 -18.50 -0.50 -16.23
N GLY A 55 -17.83 0.41 -16.93
CA GLY A 55 -18.37 1.69 -17.39
C GLY A 55 -18.58 2.75 -16.31
N ARG A 56 -18.29 2.46 -15.04
CA ARG A 56 -18.45 3.41 -13.94
C ARG A 56 -17.24 4.32 -13.77
N ALA A 57 -17.49 5.58 -13.43
CA ALA A 57 -16.47 6.53 -13.06
C ALA A 57 -15.98 6.27 -11.62
N VAL A 58 -14.66 6.36 -11.43
CA VAL A 58 -13.97 6.30 -10.15
C VAL A 58 -13.23 7.61 -9.95
N GLY A 59 -13.39 8.20 -8.77
CA GLY A 59 -12.63 9.38 -8.34
C GLY A 59 -11.46 8.99 -7.45
N LEU A 60 -10.31 9.63 -7.67
CA LEU A 60 -9.10 9.44 -6.88
C LEU A 60 -8.66 10.79 -6.33
N PHE A 61 -8.59 10.90 -5.00
CA PHE A 61 -8.12 12.10 -4.33
C PHE A 61 -6.73 11.86 -3.76
N SER A 62 -5.72 12.50 -4.35
CA SER A 62 -4.32 12.42 -3.93
C SER A 62 -3.95 13.65 -3.10
N TYR A 63 -3.18 13.43 -2.02
CA TYR A 63 -2.72 14.50 -1.15
C TYR A 63 -1.30 14.23 -0.64
N GLY A 64 -0.46 15.27 -0.67
CA GLY A 64 0.85 15.29 -0.03
C GLY A 64 1.03 16.51 0.87
N SER A 65 1.59 16.32 2.07
CA SER A 65 1.82 17.40 3.04
C SER A 65 2.80 18.46 2.51
N GLY A 66 2.47 19.75 2.69
CA GLY A 66 3.25 20.89 2.18
C GLY A 66 2.44 22.13 1.76
N SER A 67 1.35 22.05 0.96
CA SER A 67 0.69 20.87 0.37
C SER A 67 0.29 21.05 -1.10
N VAL A 68 0.28 19.94 -1.85
CA VAL A 68 -0.37 19.80 -3.16
C VAL A 68 -1.41 18.69 -3.06
N ALA A 69 -2.57 18.92 -3.67
CA ALA A 69 -3.64 17.95 -3.80
C ALA A 69 -4.13 17.91 -5.24
N GLU A 70 -4.49 16.73 -5.71
CA GLU A 70 -5.03 16.53 -7.06
C GLU A 70 -6.20 15.55 -7.01
N PHE A 71 -7.27 15.89 -7.73
CA PHE A 71 -8.40 15.01 -7.94
C PHE A 71 -8.40 14.50 -9.37
N LEU A 72 -8.26 13.19 -9.52
CA LEU A 72 -8.25 12.49 -10.80
C LEU A 72 -9.54 11.68 -10.93
N SER A 73 -9.96 11.42 -12.17
CA SER A 73 -11.05 10.49 -12.43
C SER A 73 -10.73 9.57 -13.61
N GLY A 74 -11.33 8.39 -13.59
CA GLY A 74 -11.20 7.40 -14.67
C GLY A 74 -12.46 6.56 -14.79
N VAL A 75 -12.66 5.95 -15.96
CA VAL A 75 -13.78 5.03 -16.20
C VAL A 75 -13.25 3.61 -16.26
N VAL A 76 -13.78 2.75 -15.39
CA VAL A 76 -13.39 1.33 -15.34
C VAL A 76 -13.91 0.63 -16.60
N GLN A 77 -13.03 -0.08 -17.29
CA GLN A 77 -13.38 -0.74 -18.56
C GLN A 77 -14.08 -2.08 -18.32
N PRO A 78 -15.00 -2.51 -19.21
CA PRO A 78 -15.55 -3.85 -19.19
C PRO A 78 -14.45 -4.92 -19.18
N GLY A 79 -14.65 -5.97 -18.38
CA GLY A 79 -13.69 -7.08 -18.26
C GLY A 79 -12.49 -6.80 -17.35
N TYR A 80 -12.47 -5.69 -16.60
CA TYR A 80 -11.37 -5.35 -15.68
C TYR A 80 -11.06 -6.46 -14.68
N GLN A 81 -12.06 -7.26 -14.27
CA GLN A 81 -11.90 -8.34 -13.31
C GLN A 81 -10.88 -9.40 -13.78
N ALA A 82 -10.75 -9.62 -15.10
CA ALA A 82 -9.77 -10.55 -15.68
C ALA A 82 -8.32 -10.03 -15.60
N HIS A 83 -8.13 -8.76 -15.28
CA HIS A 83 -6.81 -8.10 -15.14
C HIS A 83 -6.42 -7.87 -13.67
N LEU A 84 -7.21 -8.38 -12.73
CA LEU A 84 -6.91 -8.29 -11.30
C LEU A 84 -6.00 -9.43 -10.86
N TYR A 85 -5.15 -9.15 -9.89
CA TYR A 85 -4.20 -10.11 -9.34
C TYR A 85 -4.63 -10.55 -7.94
N LYS A 86 -5.94 -10.65 -7.71
CA LYS A 86 -6.55 -10.83 -6.39
C LYS A 86 -5.92 -11.97 -5.58
N ASN A 87 -5.81 -13.16 -6.16
CA ASN A 87 -5.24 -14.32 -5.46
C ASN A 87 -3.76 -14.05 -5.12
N TYR A 88 -2.99 -13.51 -6.06
CA TYR A 88 -1.59 -13.17 -5.83
C TYR A 88 -1.42 -12.11 -4.72
N HIS A 89 -2.24 -11.06 -4.69
CA HIS A 89 -2.21 -10.06 -3.63
C HIS A 89 -2.63 -10.64 -2.28
N GLN A 90 -3.62 -11.53 -2.26
CA GLN A 90 -4.02 -12.24 -1.04
C GLN A 90 -2.88 -13.13 -0.53
N ASP A 91 -2.21 -13.88 -1.40
CA ASP A 91 -1.06 -14.71 -1.04
C ASP A 91 0.10 -13.87 -0.48
N LEU A 92 0.38 -12.69 -1.08
CA LEU A 92 1.38 -11.76 -0.55
C LEU A 92 1.01 -11.24 0.85
N LEU A 93 -0.26 -10.96 1.10
CA LEU A 93 -0.74 -10.45 2.39
C LEU A 93 -0.72 -11.53 3.48
N THR A 94 -1.04 -12.78 3.12
CA THR A 94 -1.11 -13.93 4.04
C THR A 94 0.25 -14.54 4.33
N ASP A 95 1.23 -14.45 3.41
CA ASP A 95 2.60 -14.93 3.63
C ASP A 95 3.39 -14.05 4.62
N ARG A 96 2.83 -12.92 5.06
CA ARG A 96 3.45 -12.05 6.07
C ARG A 96 3.45 -12.71 7.44
N THR A 97 4.55 -12.51 8.16
CA THR A 97 4.69 -12.96 9.55
C THR A 97 4.32 -11.83 10.49
N ALA A 98 3.42 -12.10 11.45
CA ALA A 98 3.15 -11.18 12.54
C ALA A 98 4.37 -11.14 13.48
N LEU A 99 4.80 -9.94 13.85
CA LEU A 99 5.87 -9.74 14.82
C LEU A 99 5.26 -9.53 16.20
N ASP A 100 5.94 -10.03 17.23
CA ASP A 100 5.69 -9.57 18.59
C ASP A 100 6.37 -8.21 18.84
N TYR A 101 6.18 -7.68 20.05
CA TYR A 101 6.68 -6.35 20.40
C TYR A 101 8.22 -6.31 20.48
N ASP A 102 8.86 -7.37 20.95
CA ASP A 102 10.30 -7.41 21.15
C ASP A 102 11.04 -7.57 19.80
N ASP A 103 10.49 -8.39 18.91
CA ASP A 103 10.94 -8.49 17.51
C ASP A 103 10.81 -7.14 16.79
N TYR A 104 9.69 -6.44 16.99
CA TYR A 104 9.50 -5.09 16.44
C TYR A 104 10.56 -4.11 16.94
N LEU A 105 10.83 -4.08 18.26
CA LEU A 105 11.84 -3.18 18.83
C LEU A 105 13.24 -3.49 18.31
N THR A 106 13.55 -4.78 18.14
CA THR A 106 14.84 -5.20 17.56
C THR A 106 15.02 -4.65 16.14
N LEU A 107 13.97 -4.69 15.30
CA LEU A 107 14.01 -4.11 13.97
C LEU A 107 14.08 -2.58 13.99
N TRP A 108 13.34 -1.94 14.89
CA TRP A 108 13.33 -0.48 15.03
C TRP A 108 14.71 0.08 15.41
N HIS A 109 15.45 -0.65 16.24
CA HIS A 109 16.80 -0.28 16.69
C HIS A 109 17.92 -0.82 15.79
N ALA A 110 17.60 -1.35 14.60
CA ALA A 110 18.61 -1.81 13.65
C ALA A 110 19.62 -0.68 13.33
N PRO A 111 20.92 -1.01 13.13
CA PRO A 111 21.96 -0.01 12.93
C PRO A 111 21.69 0.89 11.71
N ASP A 112 21.83 2.21 11.91
CA ASP A 112 21.84 3.18 10.81
C ASP A 112 23.30 3.47 10.41
N PRO A 113 23.75 3.07 9.21
CA PRO A 113 25.14 3.22 8.79
C PRO A 113 25.54 4.70 8.79
N GLN A 114 26.66 5.00 9.45
CA GLN A 114 27.25 6.33 9.46
C GLN A 114 28.48 6.36 8.56
N ASP A 115 28.60 7.42 7.76
CA ASP A 115 29.81 7.80 7.02
C ASP A 115 30.62 6.64 6.40
N GLY A 116 30.02 5.93 5.45
CA GLY A 116 30.70 4.89 4.66
C GLY A 116 30.90 3.55 5.37
N GLN A 117 30.44 3.41 6.63
CA GLN A 117 30.53 2.17 7.39
C GLN A 117 29.91 0.96 6.66
N LEU A 118 30.59 -0.19 6.76
CA LEU A 118 30.04 -1.48 6.36
C LEU A 118 28.96 -1.93 7.35
N VAL A 119 27.74 -2.13 6.84
CA VAL A 119 26.63 -2.74 7.57
C VAL A 119 26.08 -3.89 6.74
N GLU A 120 26.18 -5.12 7.27
CA GLU A 120 25.54 -6.30 6.69
C GLU A 120 24.10 -6.42 7.18
N ILE A 121 23.20 -6.78 6.27
CA ILE A 121 21.77 -6.91 6.55
C ILE A 121 21.37 -8.39 6.49
N PRO A 122 20.80 -8.94 7.57
CA PRO A 122 20.35 -10.33 7.61
C PRO A 122 19.39 -10.68 6.47
N ALA A 123 19.43 -11.93 6.04
CA ALA A 123 18.53 -12.47 5.02
C ALA A 123 17.13 -12.77 5.58
N ALA A 124 16.48 -11.76 6.17
CA ALA A 124 15.15 -11.88 6.78
C ALA A 124 14.01 -11.53 5.79
N ALA A 125 14.27 -10.67 4.81
CA ALA A 125 13.27 -10.28 3.81
C ALA A 125 13.03 -11.42 2.81
N ARG A 126 11.75 -11.79 2.62
CA ARG A 126 11.31 -12.88 1.72
C ARG A 126 10.98 -12.41 0.29
N GLY A 127 11.15 -11.11 0.03
CA GLY A 127 10.95 -10.54 -1.31
C GLY A 127 12.02 -10.97 -2.31
N ARG A 128 11.72 -10.80 -3.61
CA ARG A 128 12.68 -11.10 -4.69
C ARG A 128 13.99 -10.32 -4.52
N TYR A 129 13.88 -9.02 -4.25
CA TYR A 129 15.03 -8.17 -4.02
C TYR A 129 15.12 -7.81 -2.55
N ARG A 130 16.31 -7.91 -1.98
CA ARG A 130 16.60 -7.44 -0.62
C ARG A 130 17.90 -6.66 -0.58
N LEU A 131 17.96 -5.67 0.32
CA LEU A 131 19.21 -5.01 0.66
C LEU A 131 20.08 -6.00 1.44
N ALA A 132 21.30 -6.21 0.98
CA ALA A 132 22.24 -7.19 1.53
C ALA A 132 23.31 -6.53 2.39
N LYS A 133 23.84 -5.40 1.94
CA LYS A 133 24.77 -4.59 2.71
C LYS A 133 24.80 -3.14 2.24
N ILE A 134 25.29 -2.27 3.11
CA ILE A 134 25.69 -0.90 2.81
C ILE A 134 27.20 -0.83 3.06
N ASP A 135 27.96 -0.31 2.09
CA ASP A 135 29.42 -0.33 2.09
C ASP A 135 29.95 0.88 1.30
N GLU A 136 30.70 1.79 1.92
CA GLU A 136 31.16 3.04 1.29
C GLU A 136 30.02 3.83 0.60
N HIS A 137 28.88 3.94 1.28
CA HIS A 137 27.64 4.56 0.77
C HIS A 137 26.98 3.83 -0.43
N LYS A 138 27.49 2.67 -0.84
CA LYS A 138 26.89 1.84 -1.89
C LYS A 138 25.92 0.85 -1.27
N ARG A 139 24.74 0.71 -1.88
CA ARG A 139 23.73 -0.27 -1.50
C ARG A 139 23.85 -1.49 -2.39
N HIS A 140 24.11 -2.64 -1.79
CA HIS A 140 24.21 -3.90 -2.52
C HIS A 140 22.92 -4.69 -2.34
N TYR A 141 22.32 -5.11 -3.45
CA TYR A 141 21.07 -5.87 -3.46
C TYR A 141 21.32 -7.27 -3.98
N ILE A 142 20.55 -8.23 -3.46
CA ILE A 142 20.52 -9.61 -3.94
C ILE A 142 19.16 -9.87 -4.58
N ASP A 143 19.15 -10.46 -5.77
CA ASP A 143 17.98 -11.12 -6.37
C ASP A 143 17.95 -12.57 -5.87
N THR A 144 16.94 -12.94 -5.08
CA THR A 144 16.80 -14.27 -4.50
C THR A 144 16.37 -15.34 -5.51
N LYS A 145 16.14 -14.95 -6.77
CA LYS A 145 15.78 -15.83 -7.88
C LYS A 145 16.85 -15.93 -8.98
N ALA A 146 18.01 -15.29 -8.81
CA ALA A 146 19.12 -15.34 -9.76
C ALA A 146 19.96 -16.62 -9.63
#